data_AF-A0A7W1Z8C1-F1
#
_entry.id   AF-A0A7W1Z8C1-F1
#
_cell.length_a   1.000
_cell.length_b   1.000
_cell.length_c   1.000
_cell.angle_alpha   90.00
_cell.angle_beta   90.00
_cell.angle_gamma   90.00
#
_symmetry.space_group_name_H-M   'P 1'
#
loop_
_entity.id
_entity.type
_entity.pdbx_description
1 polymer ?
#
loop_
_entity_poly.entity_id
_entity_poly.type
_entity_poly.pdbx_seq_one_letter_code
_entity_poly.pdbx_strand_id
1 'polypeptide(L)'
;MKTPITYYGGKQNMIKYLLELIPEHRIYCEPFFGGGALFFAKPKSEVEVINDKNGEVINFFKVIKTNFPELQKEIQATLHS
;
A
#
# COMPACT_ATOMS: atom_id res chain seq x y z
N MET A 1 -9.66 -8.09 1.39
CA MET A 1 -9.17 -6.70 1.43
C MET A 1 -8.71 -6.30 0.04
N LYS A 2 -9.06 -5.09 -0.43
CA LYS A 2 -8.57 -4.56 -1.71
C LYS A 2 -7.51 -3.49 -1.43
N THR A 3 -6.45 -3.48 -2.22
CA THR A 3 -5.43 -2.43 -2.19
C THR A 3 -5.95 -1.17 -2.88
N PRO A 4 -5.44 0.03 -2.53
CA PRO A 4 -5.89 1.29 -3.15
C PRO A 4 -5.63 1.36 -4.66
N ILE A 5 -4.64 0.60 -5.16
CA ILE A 5 -4.32 0.46 -6.58
C ILE A 5 -4.13 -1.01 -6.94
N THR A 6 -4.43 -1.34 -8.21
CA THR A 6 -4.01 -2.61 -8.82
C THR A 6 -2.57 -2.47 -9.27
N TYR A 7 -1.73 -3.45 -8.90
CA TYR A 7 -0.32 -3.44 -9.25
C TYR A 7 0.14 -4.84 -9.66
N TYR A 8 1.02 -4.92 -10.66
CA TYR A 8 1.60 -6.18 -11.11
C TYR A 8 2.36 -6.86 -9.97
N GLY A 9 2.16 -8.17 -9.82
CA GLY A 9 2.75 -8.92 -8.70
C GLY A 9 2.05 -8.68 -7.36
N GLY A 10 0.80 -8.18 -7.36
CA GLY A 10 0.01 -8.01 -6.14
C GLY A 10 -0.09 -9.29 -5.31
N LYS A 11 0.45 -9.26 -4.09
CA LYS A 11 0.53 -10.42 -3.18
C LYS A 11 -0.81 -10.81 -2.53
N GLN A 12 -1.94 -10.32 -3.04
CA GLN A 12 -3.28 -10.47 -2.44
C GLN A 12 -3.68 -11.94 -2.23
N ASN A 13 -3.40 -12.81 -3.19
CA ASN A 13 -3.72 -14.24 -3.09
C ASN A 13 -2.80 -15.01 -2.13
N MET A 14 -1.65 -14.43 -1.77
CA MET A 14 -0.65 -15.05 -0.89
C MET A 14 -0.73 -14.57 0.56
N ILE A 15 -1.57 -13.57 0.86
CA ILE A 15 -1.64 -12.92 2.18
C ILE A 15 -1.82 -13.92 3.32
N LYS A 16 -2.69 -14.92 3.16
CA LYS A 16 -2.95 -15.91 4.20
C LYS A 16 -1.68 -16.66 4.63
N TYR A 17 -0.78 -16.95 3.69
CA TYR A 17 0.48 -17.64 3.97
C TYR A 17 1.55 -16.68 4.48
N LEU A 18 1.60 -15.47 3.92
CA LEU A 18 2.62 -14.48 4.28
C LEU A 18 2.44 -13.94 5.69
N LEU A 19 1.20 -13.74 6.15
CA LEU A 19 0.92 -13.24 7.49
C LEU A 19 1.42 -14.16 8.60
N GLU A 20 1.33 -15.48 8.39
CA GLU A 20 1.83 -16.48 9.34
C GLU A 20 3.37 -16.46 9.49
N LEU A 21 4.06 -15.90 8.49
CA LEU A 21 5.53 -15.82 8.47
C LEU A 21 6.08 -14.50 9.02
N ILE A 22 5.22 -13.54 9.36
CA ILE A 22 5.65 -12.27 9.94
C ILE A 22 5.94 -12.48 11.43
N PRO A 23 7.19 -12.32 11.89
CA PRO A 23 7.50 -12.42 13.32
C PRO A 23 6.99 -11.20 14.08
N GLU A 24 6.99 -11.25 15.40
CA GLU A 24 6.81 -10.05 16.23
C GLU A 24 7.92 -9.04 15.92
N HIS A 25 7.54 -7.78 15.72
CA HIS A 25 8.47 -6.73 15.35
C HIS A 25 7.91 -5.35 15.72
N ARG A 26 8.81 -4.40 15.94
CA ARG A 26 8.47 -2.99 16.14
C ARG A 26 8.51 -2.17 14.86
N ILE A 27 9.41 -2.54 13.93
CA ILE A 27 9.64 -1.85 12.67
C ILE A 27 9.30 -2.77 11.50
N TYR A 28 8.37 -2.33 10.66
CA TYR A 28 8.05 -2.98 9.39
C TYR A 28 8.72 -2.23 8.26
N CYS A 29 9.40 -2.95 7.36
CA CYS A 29 10.02 -2.37 6.17
C CYS A 29 9.59 -3.17 4.94
N GLU A 30 8.96 -2.52 3.97
CA GLU A 30 8.61 -3.12 2.68
C GLU A 30 9.27 -2.32 1.54
N PRO A 31 10.47 -2.73 1.08
CA PRO A 31 11.25 -1.96 0.10
C PRO A 31 10.76 -2.10 -1.36
N PHE A 32 9.84 -3.04 -1.61
CA PHE A 32 9.20 -3.31 -2.90
C PHE A 32 7.68 -3.30 -2.70
N PHE A 33 7.14 -2.09 -2.51
CA PHE A 33 5.78 -1.89 -2.01
C PHE A 33 4.70 -2.31 -3.00
N GLY A 34 4.83 -1.91 -4.27
CA GLY A 34 3.78 -2.05 -5.27
C GLY A 34 2.43 -1.54 -4.75
N GLY A 35 1.42 -2.42 -4.73
CA GLY A 35 0.09 -2.09 -4.21
C GLY A 35 -0.07 -2.15 -2.69
N GLY A 36 0.95 -2.55 -1.92
CA GLY A 36 0.90 -2.60 -0.45
C GLY A 36 0.05 -3.72 0.15
N ALA A 37 -0.18 -4.81 -0.58
CA ALA A 37 -1.12 -5.87 -0.16
C ALA A 37 -0.79 -6.46 1.22
N LEU A 38 0.50 -6.70 1.52
CA LEU A 38 0.91 -7.26 2.81
C LEU A 38 0.89 -6.21 3.90
N PHE A 39 1.42 -5.02 3.62
CA PHE A 39 1.36 -3.86 4.51
C PHE A 39 -0.04 -3.59 5.06
N PHE A 40 -1.07 -3.56 4.20
CA PHE A 40 -2.44 -3.31 4.64
C PHE A 40 -3.07 -4.49 5.38
N ALA A 41 -2.62 -5.72 5.11
CA ALA A 41 -3.19 -6.92 5.71
C ALA A 41 -2.58 -7.25 7.09
N LYS A 42 -1.32 -6.88 7.33
CA LYS A 42 -0.66 -7.14 8.62
C LYS A 42 -1.15 -6.17 9.70
N PRO A 43 -1.12 -6.56 10.99
CA PRO A 43 -1.34 -5.61 12.08
C PRO A 43 -0.41 -4.40 11.98
N LYS A 44 -0.83 -3.23 12.46
CA LYS A 44 0.02 -2.03 12.47
C LYS A 44 1.25 -2.26 13.36
N SER A 45 2.40 -1.79 12.88
CA SER A 45 3.66 -1.79 13.63
C SER A 45 3.94 -0.40 14.18
N GLU A 46 4.80 -0.26 15.20
CA GLU A 46 5.14 1.05 15.77
C GLU A 46 5.73 1.99 14.72
N VAL A 47 6.59 1.45 13.86
CA VAL A 47 7.21 2.17 12.74
C VAL A 47 7.03 1.37 11.48
N GLU A 48 6.63 2.04 10.40
CA GLU A 48 6.44 1.40 9.10
C GLU A 48 7.12 2.23 8.01
N VAL A 49 7.99 1.57 7.24
CA VAL A 49 8.75 2.17 6.15
C VAL A 49 8.37 1.45 4.86
N ILE A 50 7.92 2.21 3.87
CA ILE A 50 7.58 1.70 2.55
C ILE A 50 8.47 2.35 1.50
N ASN A 51 8.88 1.59 0.50
CA ASN A 51 9.64 2.10 -0.63
C ASN A 51 9.27 1.33 -1.91
N ASP A 52 9.46 1.97 -3.06
CA ASP A 52 9.38 1.35 -4.37
C ASP A 52 10.36 2.05 -5.31
N LYS A 53 10.86 1.34 -6.31
CA LYS A 53 11.69 1.94 -7.36
C LYS A 53 10.85 2.88 -8.24
N ASN A 54 9.57 2.58 -8.41
CA ASN A 54 8.65 3.42 -9.18
C ASN A 54 8.20 4.62 -8.34
N GLY A 55 8.72 5.81 -8.67
CA GLY A 55 8.41 7.05 -7.98
C GLY A 55 6.91 7.39 -7.96
N GLU A 56 6.15 6.98 -8.98
CA GLU A 56 4.70 7.22 -9.05
C GLU A 56 3.93 6.45 -7.97
N VAL A 57 4.39 5.25 -7.61
CA VAL A 57 3.79 4.47 -6.52
C VAL A 57 3.96 5.21 -5.20
N ILE A 58 5.18 5.66 -4.90
CA ILE A 58 5.47 6.39 -3.67
C ILE A 58 4.78 7.76 -3.65
N ASN A 59 4.72 8.44 -4.79
CA ASN A 59 3.97 9.68 -4.93
C ASN A 59 2.48 9.46 -4.62
N PHE A 60 1.85 8.45 -5.22
CA PHE A 60 0.44 8.11 -4.95
C PHE A 60 0.18 7.88 -3.45
N PHE A 61 0.98 7.03 -2.79
CA PHE A 61 0.80 6.75 -1.36
C PHE A 61 1.13 7.93 -0.45
N LYS A 62 2.00 8.85 -0.89
CA LYS A 62 2.24 10.12 -0.21
C LYS A 62 1.03 11.04 -0.33
N VAL A 63 0.52 11.26 -1.55
CA VAL A 63 -0.60 12.15 -1.83
C VAL A 63 -1.89 11.66 -1.18
N ILE A 64 -2.22 10.36 -1.29
CA ILE A 64 -3.42 9.80 -0.62
C ILE A 64 -3.37 9.99 0.89
N LYS A 65 -2.18 10.02 1.50
CA LYS A 65 -2.00 10.26 2.95
C LYS A 65 -2.11 11.75 3.31
N THR A 66 -1.56 12.64 2.49
CA THR A 66 -1.40 14.06 2.86
C THR A 66 -2.44 14.99 2.25
N ASN A 67 -3.11 14.59 1.15
CA ASN A 67 -3.98 15.45 0.35
C ASN A 67 -5.15 14.64 -0.26
N PHE A 68 -5.78 13.80 0.59
CA PHE A 68 -6.85 12.90 0.16
C PHE A 68 -8.06 13.61 -0.46
N PRO A 69 -8.61 14.71 0.10
CA PRO A 69 -9.81 15.35 -0.45
C PRO A 69 -9.61 15.85 -1.89
N GLU A 70 -8.45 16.44 -2.16
CA GLU A 70 -8.07 16.94 -3.48
C GLU A 70 -7.88 15.77 -4.45
N LEU A 71 -7.17 14.72 -4.06
CA LEU A 71 -7.01 13.53 -4.88
C LEU A 71 -8.37 12.89 -5.20
N GLN A 72 -9.25 12.78 -4.21
CA GLN A 72 -10.59 12.23 -4.38
C GLN A 72 -11.42 13.06 -5.36
N LYS A 73 -11.37 14.39 -5.26
CA LYS A 73 -12.06 15.29 -6.18
C LYS A 73 -11.59 15.10 -7.63
N GLU A 74 -10.29 15.02 -7.85
CA GLU A 74 -9.72 14.78 -9.18
C GLU A 74 -10.12 13.40 -9.74
N ILE A 75 -10.11 12.35 -8.91
CA ILE A 75 -10.58 11.02 -9.30
C ILE A 75 -12.05 11.05 -9.71
N GLN A 76 -12.92 11.71 -8.93
CA GLN A 76 -14.36 11.84 -9.21
C GLN A 76 -14.67 12.65 -10.48
N ALA A 77 -13.74 13.48 -10.94
CA ALA A 77 -13.87 14.19 -12.20
C ALA A 77 -13.52 13.31 -13.42
N THR A 78 -13.03 12.09 -13.22
CA THR A 78 -12.73 11.14 -14.31
C THR A 78 -13.96 10.36 -14.74
N LEU A 79 -13.96 9.88 -15.99
CA LEU A 79 -15.10 9.18 -16.61
C LEU A 79 -15.48 7.83 -15.96
N HIS A 80 -14.66 7.32 -15.04
CA HIS A 80 -14.76 5.96 -14.51
C HIS A 80 -14.76 5.89 -12.98
N SER A 81 -15.07 7.00 -12.31
CA SER A 81 -15.14 7.08 -10.84
C SER A 81 -16.44 6.53 -10.26
#